data_AF-A0A841Q262-F1
#
_entry.id   AF-A0A841Q262-F1
#
_cell.length_a   1.000
_cell.length_b   1.000
_cell.length_c   1.000
_cell.angle_alpha   90.00
_cell.angle_beta   90.00
_cell.angle_gamma   90.00
#
_symmetry.space_group_name_H-M   'P 1'
#
loop_
_entity.id
_entity.type
_entity.pdbx_description
1 polymer ?
#
loop_
_entity_poly.entity_id
_entity_poly.type
_entity_poly.pdbx_seq_one_letter_code
_entity_poly.pdbx_strand_id
1 'polypeptide(L)' 'MHSAKFGVHEISDVRELLAFKTTCLSLDKERVEKVQNPELRLLIEQSMDHGKKSVIGMKDLLSSAKKTLH' A
#
# COMPACT_ATOMS: atom_id res chain seq x y z
N MET A 1 27.94 10.72 -3.87
CA MET A 1 27.74 9.40 -3.22
C MET A 1 26.38 9.40 -2.54
N HIS A 2 25.33 8.88 -3.19
CA HIS A 2 24.04 8.68 -2.53
C HIS A 2 24.10 7.40 -1.71
N SER A 3 24.23 7.54 -0.40
CA SER A 3 24.07 6.41 0.50
C SER A 3 22.62 5.96 0.44
N ALA A 4 22.34 4.86 -0.27
CA ALA A 4 21.02 4.26 -0.41
C ALA A 4 20.61 3.52 0.88
N LYS A 5 20.73 4.20 2.03
CA LYS A 5 20.29 3.70 3.34
C LYS A 5 19.05 4.47 3.73
N PHE A 6 17.91 3.79 3.75
CA PHE A 6 16.69 4.37 4.29
C PHE A 6 16.91 4.74 5.77
N GLY A 7 16.51 5.95 6.15
CA GLY A 7 16.50 6.39 7.53
C GLY A 7 15.40 5.69 8.33
N VAL A 8 15.53 5.68 9.67
CA VAL A 8 14.51 5.11 10.57
C VAL A 8 13.15 5.78 10.37
N HIS A 9 13.13 7.10 10.13
CA HIS A 9 11.89 7.85 9.84
C HIS A 9 11.22 7.39 8.55
N GLU A 10 11.96 7.26 7.45
CA GLU A 10 11.41 6.80 6.16
C GLU A 10 10.83 5.37 6.28
N ILE A 11 11.48 4.50 7.07
CA ILE A 11 10.96 3.15 7.35
C ILE A 11 9.67 3.21 8.18
N SER A 12 9.60 4.10 9.16
CA SER A 12 8.38 4.31 9.96
C SER A 12 7.24 4.81 9.09
N ASP A 13 7.48 5.84 8.28
CA ASP A 13 6.50 6.44 7.39
C ASP A 13 5.95 5.40 6.41
N VAL A 14 6.81 4.58 5.81
CA VAL A 14 6.36 3.53 4.88
C VAL A 14 5.55 2.43 5.61
N ARG A 15 5.86 2.12 6.89
CA ARG A 15 5.05 1.19 7.68
C ARG A 15 3.66 1.76 7.99
N GLU A 16 3.59 3.04 8.32
CA GLU A 16 2.33 3.74 8.57
C GLU A 16 1.48 3.81 7.29
N LEU A 17 2.08 4.17 6.16
CA LEU A 17 1.42 4.18 4.85
C LEU A 17 0.96 2.77 4.44
N LEU A 18 1.74 1.74 4.73
CA LEU A 18 1.36 0.35 4.47
C LEU A 18 0.13 -0.04 5.30
N ALA A 19 0.12 0.26 6.59
CA ALA A 19 -1.02 -0.03 7.47
C ALA A 19 -2.29 0.73 7.02
N PHE A 20 -2.13 2.01 6.68
CA PHE A 20 -3.21 2.82 6.12
C PHE A 20 -3.77 2.20 4.83
N LYS A 21 -2.90 1.87 3.87
CA LYS A 21 -3.33 1.35 2.57
C LYS A 21 -3.98 -0.03 2.68
N THR A 22 -3.51 -0.89 3.58
CA THR A 22 -4.16 -2.17 3.90
C THR A 22 -5.57 -1.94 4.44
N THR A 23 -5.77 -0.95 5.31
CA THR A 23 -7.11 -0.59 5.81
C THR A 23 -8.02 -0.11 4.68
N CYS A 24 -7.52 0.73 3.77
CA CYS A 24 -8.29 1.16 2.60
C CYS A 24 -8.71 -0.03 1.72
N LEU A 25 -7.82 -1.00 1.48
CA LEU A 25 -8.15 -2.19 0.69
C LEU A 25 -9.24 -3.05 1.33
N SER A 26 -9.23 -3.19 2.66
CA SER A 26 -10.30 -3.88 3.38
C SER A 26 -11.64 -3.18 3.20
N LEU A 27 -11.67 -1.84 3.33
CA LEU A 27 -12.88 -1.06 3.12
C LEU A 27 -13.38 -1.13 1.68
N ASP A 28 -12.48 -1.07 0.70
CA ASP A 28 -12.84 -1.19 -0.72
C ASP A 28 -13.43 -2.57 -1.03
N LYS A 29 -12.88 -3.63 -0.42
CA LYS A 29 -13.46 -4.98 -0.53
C LYS A 29 -14.88 -5.05 0.06
N GLU A 30 -15.11 -4.44 1.21
CA GLU A 30 -16.47 -4.38 1.77
C GLU A 30 -17.43 -3.54 0.92
N ARG A 31 -16.93 -2.47 0.29
CA ARG A 31 -17.74 -1.57 -0.55
C ARG A 31 -18.11 -2.21 -1.88
N VAL A 32 -17.20 -2.92 -2.53
CA VAL A 32 -17.46 -3.56 -3.82
C VAL A 32 -18.55 -4.64 -3.73
N GLU A 33 -18.69 -5.27 -2.56
CA GLU A 33 -19.74 -6.24 -2.28
C GLU A 33 -21.13 -5.60 -2.09
N LYS A 34 -21.18 -4.32 -1.70
CA LYS A 34 -22.42 -3.60 -1.36
C LYS A 34 -22.90 -2.65 -2.47
N VAL A 35 -21.99 -2.20 -3.34
CA VAL A 35 -22.30 -1.22 -4.39
C VAL A 35 -23.13 -1.85 -5.51
N GLN A 36 -24.27 -1.23 -5.83
CA GLN A 36 -25.16 -1.69 -6.91
C GLN A 36 -24.89 -0.97 -8.24
N ASN A 37 -24.37 0.26 -8.18
CA ASN A 37 -24.04 1.03 -9.38
C ASN A 37 -22.78 0.42 -10.05
N PRO A 38 -22.87 -0.01 -11.32
CA PRO A 38 -21.77 -0.70 -12.00
C PRO A 38 -20.56 0.20 -12.29
N GLU A 39 -20.77 1.49 -12.52
CA GLU A 39 -19.68 2.45 -12.75
C GLU A 39 -18.90 2.69 -11.45
N LEU A 40 -19.61 2.85 -10.33
CA LEU A 40 -18.98 2.96 -9.01
C LEU A 40 -18.24 1.67 -8.63
N ARG A 41 -18.80 0.51 -8.98
CA ARG A 41 -18.13 -0.79 -8.79
C ARG A 41 -16.79 -0.83 -9.52
N LEU A 42 -16.77 -0.43 -10.79
CA LEU A 42 -15.54 -0.39 -11.59
C LEU A 42 -14.48 0.50 -10.96
N LEU A 43 -14.86 1.68 -10.46
CA LEU A 43 -13.94 2.60 -9.78
C LEU A 43 -13.35 1.97 -8.50
N ILE A 44 -14.16 1.25 -7.72
CA ILE A 44 -13.69 0.54 -6.53
C ILE A 44 -12.74 -0.60 -6.92
N GLU A 45 -13.05 -1.37 -7.95
CA GLU A 45 -12.18 -2.45 -8.46
C GLU A 45 -10.83 -1.90 -8.95
N GLN A 46 -10.82 -0.75 -9.62
CA GLN A 46 -9.60 -0.03 -10.02
C GLN A 46 -8.81 0.47 -8.80
N SER A 47 -9.48 1.05 -7.81
CA SER A 47 -8.85 1.43 -6.52
C SER A 47 -8.19 0.24 -5.84
N MET A 48 -8.85 -0.92 -5.83
CA MET A 48 -8.33 -2.16 -5.26
C MET A 48 -7.09 -2.65 -6.00
N ASP A 49 -7.08 -2.63 -7.34
CA ASP A 49 -5.91 -3.04 -8.13
C ASP A 49 -4.71 -2.12 -7.86
N HIS A 50 -4.92 -0.81 -7.89
CA HIS A 50 -3.89 0.17 -7.54
C HIS A 50 -3.40 -0.02 -6.11
N GLY A 51 -4.30 -0.26 -5.16
CA GLY A 51 -3.95 -0.47 -3.77
C GLY A 51 -3.12 -1.73 -3.54
N LYS A 52 -3.41 -2.83 -4.23
CA LYS A 52 -2.60 -4.06 -4.18
C LYS A 52 -1.19 -3.80 -4.68
N LYS A 53 -1.04 -3.08 -5.81
CA LYS A 53 0.27 -2.70 -6.36
C LYS A 53 1.05 -1.81 -5.39
N SER A 54 0.40 -0.82 -4.76
CA SER A 54 1.05 0.02 -3.74
C SER A 54 1.51 -0.79 -2.52
N VAL A 55 0.70 -1.72 -2.02
CA VAL A 55 1.06 -2.59 -0.88
C VAL A 55 2.28 -3.46 -1.21
N ILE A 56 2.33 -4.04 -2.41
CA ILE A 56 3.48 -4.83 -2.86
C ILE A 56 4.73 -3.94 -2.91
N GLY A 57 4.66 -2.79 -3.57
CA GLY A 57 5.79 -1.87 -3.67
C GLY A 57 6.32 -1.39 -2.30
N MET A 58 5.42 -1.07 -1.35
CA MET A 58 5.82 -0.69 0.01
C MET A 58 6.48 -1.85 0.78
N LYS A 59 6.00 -3.09 0.61
CA LYS A 59 6.63 -4.27 1.20
C LYS A 59 8.03 -4.53 0.62
N ASP A 60 8.21 -4.32 -0.68
CA ASP A 60 9.51 -4.48 -1.35
C ASP A 60 10.51 -3.41 -0.88
N LEU A 61 10.05 -2.16 -0.72
CA LEU A 61 10.84 -1.07 -0.14
C LEU A 61 11.29 -1.39 1.29
N LEU A 62 10.36 -1.82 2.16
CA LEU A 62 10.67 -2.19 3.55
C LEU A 62 11.63 -3.39 3.63
N SER A 63 11.46 -4.37 2.74
CA SER A 63 12.34 -5.55 2.67
C SER A 63 13.75 -5.16 2.24
N SER A 64 13.86 -4.21 1.31
CA SER A 64 15.15 -3.66 0.87
C SER A 64 15.81 -2.83 1.97
N ALA A 65 15.05 -2.02 2.70
CA ALA A 65 15.56 -1.22 3.82
C ALA A 65 16.12 -2.09 4.97
N LYS A 66 15.48 -3.23 5.26
CA LYS A 66 15.95 -4.18 6.28
C LYS A 66 17.33 -4.77 5.94
N LYS A 67 17.64 -4.98 4.66
CA LYS A 67 18.95 -5.49 4.20
C LYS A 67 20.08 -4.46 4.41
N THR A 68 19.74 -3.19 4.54
CA THR A 68 20.72 -2.09 4.63
C THR A 68 21.06 -1.68 6.07
N LEU A 69 20.23 -2.12 7.03
CA LEU A 69 20.38 -1.92 8.47
C LEU A 69 21.17 -3.05 9.19
N HIS A 70 21.55 -4.10 8.45
CA HIS A 70 22.47 -5.15 8.87
C HIS A 70 23.75 -5.06 8.05
#